data_AF-A0A7J7EVW0-F1
#
_entry.id   AF-A0A7J7EVW0-F1
#
_cell.length_a   1.000
_cell.length_b   1.000
_cell.length_c   1.000
_cell.angle_alpha   90.00
_cell.angle_beta   90.00
_cell.angle_gamma   90.00
#
_symmetry.space_group_name_H-M   'P 1'
#
loop_
_entity.id
_entity.type
_entity.pdbx_description
1 polymer ?
#
loop_
_entity_poly.entity_id
_entity_poly.type
_entity_poly.pdbx_seq_one_letter_code
_entity_poly.pdbx_strand_id
1 'polypeptide(L)'
;GPLENDLVVHVALIAESQRLQVFLNTYGIQTQTPQQVEPIQIWAQQELVKAYFHLGINEKLGLSGRPDRPIGCLGTSKIYRILGKTVVCYPIIFDLSDFYMSQDVLLLIDDIKNALQFIKQYWKMHGRPIFLVLIREDNIRGSRFNPILDMLAAFKKGMVGGVKVHVDRLQTLISGAVVEQLDFLRISDTEELPEFKSFEELELPKHSKVKRQSSAASAPELEQQSDVVVTEWKNKPTHEILQKLNDCNCLASQAILLGILLKREGPNFITKEGKSSCTVSDHIERVYRRAGSKKLWSVVRRAASLLSKVVDSLAPSITNVLVQGKQVTLGAFGHEEEVISNPLSPRVIKNIIYYKCNTHDEREAVLQQELVIHIGWIISNNPELFNGMLKIRIG
;
A
#
# COMPACT_ATOMS: atom_id res chain seq x y z
N GLY A 1 -32.24 -18.42 11.27
CA GLY A 1 -31.48 -17.16 11.36
C GLY A 1 -30.10 -17.37 10.77
N PRO A 2 -29.38 -16.33 10.31
CA PRO A 2 -28.00 -16.50 9.89
C PRO A 2 -27.20 -16.98 11.11
N LEU A 3 -26.47 -18.08 10.97
CA LEU A 3 -25.52 -18.55 11.99
C LEU A 3 -24.57 -17.39 12.28
N GLU A 4 -24.57 -16.87 13.51
CA GLU A 4 -23.50 -15.99 13.95
C GLU A 4 -22.19 -16.76 13.80
N ASN A 5 -21.39 -16.37 12.80
CA ASN A 5 -20.11 -16.98 12.55
C ASN A 5 -19.20 -16.54 13.70
N ASP A 6 -19.06 -17.39 14.73
CA ASP A 6 -18.14 -17.17 15.86
C ASP A 6 -16.67 -17.41 15.45
N LEU A 7 -16.31 -16.84 14.31
CA LEU A 7 -14.99 -16.91 13.74
C LEU A 7 -14.07 -16.01 14.56
N VAL A 8 -13.08 -16.61 15.19
CA VAL A 8 -11.92 -15.92 15.75
C VAL A 8 -10.85 -15.85 14.68
N VAL A 9 -10.41 -14.64 14.34
CA VAL A 9 -9.29 -14.43 13.42
C VAL A 9 -7.98 -14.50 14.22
N HIS A 10 -7.08 -15.39 13.82
CA HIS A 10 -5.75 -15.46 14.43
C HIS A 10 -4.87 -14.36 13.86
N VAL A 11 -4.12 -13.66 14.71
CA VAL A 11 -3.33 -12.50 14.31
C VAL A 11 -1.91 -12.67 14.80
N ALA A 12 -0.94 -12.53 13.90
CA ALA A 12 0.47 -12.44 14.26
C ALA A 12 0.99 -11.03 13.96
N LEU A 13 1.58 -10.40 14.98
CA LEU A 13 2.16 -9.06 14.89
C LEU A 13 3.64 -9.16 14.55
N ILE A 14 4.03 -8.66 13.39
CA ILE A 14 5.41 -8.71 12.88
C ILE A 14 5.99 -7.30 12.91
N ALA A 15 7.08 -7.10 13.64
CA ALA A 15 7.84 -5.84 13.61
C ALA A 15 8.94 -5.94 12.54
N GLU A 16 9.10 -4.90 11.71
CA GLU A 16 10.12 -4.92 10.66
C GLU A 16 11.57 -4.94 11.17
N SER A 17 11.82 -4.62 12.46
CA SER A 17 13.15 -4.66 13.08
C SER A 17 13.10 -5.03 14.55
N GLN A 18 14.19 -5.59 15.07
CA GLN A 18 14.39 -5.82 16.51
C GLN A 18 14.25 -4.53 17.33
N ARG A 19 14.72 -3.40 16.80
CA ARG A 19 14.60 -2.10 17.47
C ARG A 19 13.13 -1.71 17.70
N LEU A 20 12.30 -1.87 16.67
CA LEU A 20 10.87 -1.62 16.76
C LEU A 20 10.19 -2.61 17.73
N GLN A 21 10.55 -3.88 17.68
CA GLN A 21 10.06 -4.90 18.62
C GLN A 21 10.32 -4.49 20.08
N VAL A 22 11.56 -4.13 20.41
CA VAL A 22 11.95 -3.71 21.77
C VAL A 22 11.15 -2.48 22.20
N PHE A 23 10.98 -1.51 21.31
CA PHE A 23 10.18 -0.31 21.58
C PHE A 23 8.71 -0.66 21.87
N LEU A 24 8.06 -1.47 21.03
CA LEU A 24 6.66 -1.90 21.24
C LEU A 24 6.49 -2.71 22.53
N ASN A 25 7.50 -3.50 22.91
CA ASN A 25 7.48 -4.27 24.16
C ASN A 25 7.44 -3.36 25.40
N THR A 26 7.96 -2.13 25.34
CA THR A 26 7.84 -1.15 26.44
C THR A 26 6.39 -0.72 26.72
N TYR A 27 5.49 -0.94 25.76
CA TYR A 27 4.05 -0.73 25.89
C TYR A 27 3.28 -2.05 26.11
N GLY A 28 3.98 -3.15 26.36
CA GLY A 28 3.40 -4.47 26.57
C GLY A 28 2.77 -5.09 25.33
N ILE A 29 3.19 -4.65 24.14
CA ILE A 29 2.80 -5.23 22.84
C ILE A 29 3.88 -6.24 22.42
N GLN A 30 3.52 -7.52 22.37
CA GLN A 30 4.41 -8.59 21.92
C GLN A 30 4.34 -8.71 20.40
N THR A 31 5.50 -8.73 19.75
CA THR A 31 5.66 -8.87 18.30
C THR A 31 6.80 -9.84 17.99
N GLN A 32 6.91 -10.31 16.76
CA GLN A 32 8.07 -11.09 16.28
C GLN A 32 8.78 -10.35 15.16
N THR A 33 10.08 -10.56 15.01
CA THR A 33 10.81 -10.10 13.81
C THR A 33 10.83 -11.20 12.74
N PRO A 34 11.10 -10.88 11.46
CA PRO A 34 11.20 -11.89 10.41
C PRO A 34 12.19 -13.01 10.74
N GLN A 35 13.35 -12.68 11.33
CA GLN A 35 14.36 -13.68 11.75
C GLN A 35 13.83 -14.63 12.83
N GLN A 36 13.03 -14.15 13.77
CA GLN A 36 12.46 -14.97 14.86
C GLN A 36 11.32 -15.90 14.40
N VAL A 37 10.83 -15.71 13.17
CA VAL A 37 9.75 -16.51 12.58
C VAL A 37 10.29 -17.70 11.79
N GLU A 38 11.59 -17.73 11.49
CA GLU A 38 12.23 -18.86 10.81
C GLU A 38 11.93 -20.20 11.52
N PRO A 39 11.71 -21.30 10.77
CA PRO A 39 11.90 -21.46 9.32
C PRO A 39 10.70 -21.03 8.45
N ILE A 40 9.67 -20.40 9.04
CA ILE A 40 8.52 -19.91 8.28
C ILE A 40 8.93 -18.63 7.55
N GLN A 41 8.67 -18.55 6.25
CA GLN A 41 8.95 -17.37 5.46
C GLN A 41 7.73 -16.45 5.42
N ILE A 42 7.98 -15.15 5.54
CA ILE A 42 6.97 -14.11 5.39
C ILE A 42 7.14 -13.53 4.00
N TRP A 43 6.12 -13.60 3.16
CA TRP A 43 6.17 -13.07 1.80
C TRP A 43 5.26 -11.85 1.67
N ALA A 44 5.64 -10.93 0.78
CA ALA A 44 4.70 -9.94 0.26
C ALA A 44 3.60 -10.64 -0.54
N GLN A 45 2.41 -10.06 -0.59
CA GLN A 45 1.30 -10.57 -1.37
C GLN A 45 1.65 -10.72 -2.87
N GLN A 46 2.53 -9.88 -3.40
CA GLN A 46 3.00 -9.96 -4.79
C GLN A 46 3.83 -11.20 -5.10
N GLU A 47 4.61 -11.72 -4.14
CA GLU A 47 5.37 -12.95 -4.33
C GLU A 47 4.44 -14.17 -4.46
N LEU A 48 3.30 -14.13 -3.77
CA LEU A 48 2.26 -15.12 -3.95
C LEU A 48 1.59 -15.00 -5.33
N VAL A 49 1.43 -13.79 -5.87
CA VAL A 49 0.92 -13.61 -7.26
C VAL A 49 1.89 -14.20 -8.27
N LYS A 50 3.20 -13.96 -8.11
CA LYS A 50 4.23 -14.61 -8.93
C LYS A 50 4.14 -16.13 -8.85
N ALA A 51 3.93 -16.70 -7.66
CA ALA A 51 3.75 -18.14 -7.51
C ALA A 51 2.53 -18.63 -8.31
N TYR A 52 1.38 -17.97 -8.14
CA TYR A 52 0.15 -18.34 -8.85
C TYR A 52 0.15 -18.03 -10.34
N PHE A 53 1.05 -17.18 -10.86
CA PHE A 53 1.20 -16.96 -12.31
C PHE A 53 1.41 -18.28 -13.05
N HIS A 54 2.20 -19.18 -12.47
CA HIS A 54 2.49 -20.50 -13.04
C HIS A 54 1.29 -21.47 -13.02
N LEU A 55 0.21 -21.14 -12.30
CA LEU A 55 -0.99 -21.96 -12.31
C LEU A 55 -1.65 -21.93 -13.68
N GLY A 56 -1.71 -23.10 -14.32
CA GLY A 56 -2.37 -23.27 -15.62
C GLY A 56 -1.53 -22.87 -16.83
N ILE A 57 -0.21 -22.66 -16.66
CA ILE A 57 0.70 -22.53 -17.81
C ILE A 57 0.73 -23.87 -18.56
N ASN A 58 0.52 -23.82 -19.87
CA ASN A 58 0.65 -24.97 -20.74
C ASN A 58 1.01 -24.49 -22.15
N GLU A 59 2.28 -24.63 -22.53
CA GLU A 59 2.78 -24.19 -23.83
C GLU A 59 2.11 -24.91 -25.00
N LYS A 60 1.84 -26.22 -24.87
CA LYS A 60 1.18 -27.03 -25.91
C LYS A 60 -0.24 -26.55 -26.19
N LEU A 61 -0.92 -25.99 -25.19
CA LEU A 61 -2.27 -25.44 -25.29
C LEU A 61 -2.30 -23.91 -25.47
N GLY A 62 -1.14 -23.25 -25.54
CA GLY A 62 -1.04 -21.80 -25.60
C GLY A 62 -1.56 -21.07 -24.36
N LEU A 63 -1.63 -21.74 -23.20
CA LEU A 63 -2.09 -21.15 -21.94
C LEU A 63 -0.92 -20.47 -21.23
N SER A 64 -1.04 -19.15 -21.01
CA SER A 64 0.00 -18.32 -20.38
C SER A 64 -0.08 -18.26 -18.85
N GLY A 65 -0.98 -19.03 -18.22
CA GLY A 65 -1.16 -19.06 -16.77
C GLY A 65 -2.16 -18.04 -16.21
N ARG A 66 -2.11 -17.83 -14.90
CA ARG A 66 -3.04 -16.91 -14.19
C ARG A 66 -2.65 -15.46 -14.48
N PRO A 67 -3.62 -14.59 -14.84
CA PRO A 67 -3.37 -13.16 -14.99
C PRO A 67 -2.83 -12.52 -13.70
N ASP A 68 -2.01 -11.48 -13.86
CA ASP A 68 -1.43 -10.69 -12.77
C ASP A 68 -2.52 -9.92 -12.00
N ARG A 69 -3.11 -10.60 -11.02
CA ARG A 69 -4.20 -10.10 -10.19
C ARG A 69 -3.86 -10.27 -8.72
N PRO A 70 -4.01 -9.21 -7.90
CA PRO A 70 -3.78 -9.28 -6.47
C PRO A 70 -4.55 -10.42 -5.80
N ILE A 71 -3.96 -10.98 -4.76
CA ILE A 71 -4.58 -11.99 -3.91
C ILE A 71 -5.18 -11.29 -2.70
N GLY A 72 -6.50 -11.40 -2.53
CA GLY A 72 -7.22 -10.75 -1.44
C GLY A 72 -6.91 -11.33 -0.06
N CYS A 73 -7.46 -10.70 0.97
CA CYS A 73 -7.21 -11.04 2.38
C CYS A 73 -7.55 -12.49 2.74
N LEU A 74 -8.56 -13.12 2.12
CA LEU A 74 -8.85 -14.55 2.34
C LEU A 74 -7.72 -15.46 1.83
N GLY A 75 -7.05 -15.08 0.74
CA GLY A 75 -5.92 -15.81 0.21
C GLY A 75 -4.67 -15.55 1.05
N THR A 76 -4.38 -14.31 1.40
CA THR A 76 -3.20 -14.00 2.23
C THR A 76 -3.35 -14.51 3.67
N SER A 77 -4.57 -14.82 4.12
CA SER A 77 -4.81 -15.36 5.47
C SER A 77 -4.67 -16.88 5.62
N LYS A 78 -4.01 -17.53 4.66
CA LYS A 78 -3.66 -18.95 4.67
C LYS A 78 -2.16 -19.16 4.89
N ILE A 79 -1.80 -20.39 5.20
CA ILE A 79 -0.44 -20.88 5.11
C ILE A 79 -0.27 -21.56 3.77
N TYR A 80 0.87 -21.34 3.13
CA TYR A 80 1.24 -21.99 1.89
C TYR A 80 2.42 -22.94 2.09
N ARG A 81 2.38 -24.06 1.37
CA ARG A 81 3.52 -24.95 1.19
C ARG A 81 4.01 -24.80 -0.24
N ILE A 82 5.17 -24.16 -0.39
CA ILE A 82 5.73 -23.78 -1.67
C ILE A 82 7.18 -24.28 -1.72
N LEU A 83 7.49 -25.19 -2.65
CA LEU A 83 8.85 -25.73 -2.84
C LEU A 83 9.50 -26.22 -1.53
N GLY A 84 8.71 -26.90 -0.68
CA GLY A 84 9.18 -27.41 0.63
C GLY A 84 9.22 -26.38 1.77
N LYS A 85 8.97 -25.10 1.49
CA LYS A 85 8.98 -24.01 2.48
C LYS A 85 7.58 -23.78 3.05
N THR A 86 7.51 -23.40 4.33
CA THR A 86 6.29 -22.85 4.93
C THR A 86 6.26 -21.35 4.64
N VAL A 87 5.19 -20.87 4.02
CA VAL A 87 5.05 -19.46 3.65
C VAL A 87 3.77 -18.90 4.22
N VAL A 88 3.84 -17.68 4.74
CA VAL A 88 2.67 -16.87 5.12
C VAL A 88 2.81 -15.49 4.48
N CYS A 89 1.69 -14.85 4.15
CA CYS A 89 1.70 -13.59 3.43
C CYS A 89 1.03 -12.49 4.24
N TYR A 90 1.59 -11.28 4.21
CA TYR A 90 0.85 -10.10 4.68
C TYR A 90 -0.05 -9.57 3.54
N PRO A 91 -1.25 -9.04 3.86
CA PRO A 91 -2.13 -8.47 2.85
C PRO A 91 -1.53 -7.23 2.17
N ILE A 92 -2.03 -6.91 0.96
CA ILE A 92 -1.58 -5.78 0.14
C ILE A 92 -1.62 -4.42 0.86
N ILE A 93 -2.48 -4.26 1.87
CA ILE A 93 -2.59 -3.03 2.67
C ILE A 93 -1.29 -2.66 3.40
N PHE A 94 -0.36 -3.61 3.57
CA PHE A 94 0.96 -3.38 4.18
C PHE A 94 2.10 -3.25 3.15
N ASP A 95 1.79 -3.37 1.86
CA ASP A 95 2.75 -3.19 0.78
C ASP A 95 3.00 -1.69 0.53
N LEU A 96 4.27 -1.35 0.33
CA LEU A 96 4.74 0.02 0.06
C LEU A 96 5.17 0.21 -1.40
N SER A 97 5.15 -0.86 -2.21
CA SER A 97 5.69 -0.87 -3.57
C SER A 97 4.85 -0.04 -4.56
N ASP A 98 3.52 -0.05 -4.42
CA ASP A 98 2.65 0.54 -5.43
C ASP A 98 2.17 1.96 -5.08
N PHE A 99 1.56 2.17 -3.90
CA PHE A 99 0.92 3.44 -3.53
C PHE A 99 1.10 3.78 -2.04
N TYR A 100 1.14 5.08 -1.69
CA TYR A 100 1.52 5.58 -0.37
C TYR A 100 0.41 5.52 0.68
N MET A 101 -0.78 5.04 0.32
CA MET A 101 -1.95 5.02 1.22
C MET A 101 -1.66 4.26 2.52
N SER A 102 -0.91 3.17 2.44
CA SER A 102 -0.48 2.38 3.59
C SER A 102 0.43 3.16 4.56
N GLN A 103 0.93 4.33 4.16
CA GLN A 103 1.70 5.22 5.02
C GLN A 103 0.80 6.19 5.83
N ASP A 104 -0.46 6.40 5.46
CA ASP A 104 -1.41 7.08 6.36
C ASP A 104 -1.90 6.09 7.41
N VAL A 105 -1.49 6.34 8.65
CA VAL A 105 -1.79 5.52 9.80
C VAL A 105 -3.29 5.32 10.03
N LEU A 106 -4.11 6.37 9.86
CA LEU A 106 -5.54 6.22 10.13
C LEU A 106 -6.23 5.37 9.07
N LEU A 107 -5.86 5.59 7.80
CA LEU A 107 -6.36 4.76 6.70
C LEU A 107 -5.95 3.30 6.88
N LEU A 108 -4.67 3.05 7.24
CA LEU A 108 -4.19 1.70 7.52
C LEU A 108 -4.99 1.02 8.65
N ILE A 109 -5.29 1.75 9.73
CA ILE A 109 -6.10 1.22 10.85
C ILE A 109 -7.49 0.82 10.35
N ASP A 110 -8.12 1.64 9.52
CA ASP A 110 -9.45 1.34 8.99
C ASP A 110 -9.40 0.17 8.00
N ASP A 111 -8.41 0.13 7.11
CA ASP A 111 -8.17 -0.99 6.19
C ASP A 111 -7.95 -2.33 6.92
N ILE A 112 -7.25 -2.32 8.06
CA ILE A 112 -7.10 -3.50 8.91
C ILE A 112 -8.45 -3.93 9.47
N LYS A 113 -9.26 -3.01 10.03
CA LYS A 113 -10.60 -3.36 10.55
C LYS A 113 -11.47 -3.96 9.45
N ASN A 114 -11.44 -3.38 8.24
CA ASN A 114 -12.19 -3.86 7.09
C ASN A 114 -11.77 -5.25 6.67
N ALA A 115 -10.46 -5.49 6.58
CA ALA A 115 -9.93 -6.79 6.22
C ALA A 115 -10.37 -7.86 7.23
N LEU A 116 -10.34 -7.55 8.54
CA LEU A 116 -10.81 -8.45 9.58
C LEU A 116 -12.32 -8.71 9.48
N GLN A 117 -13.13 -7.68 9.24
CA GLN A 117 -14.59 -7.84 9.05
C GLN A 117 -14.91 -8.69 7.82
N PHE A 118 -14.21 -8.45 6.71
CA PHE A 118 -14.33 -9.24 5.49
C PHE A 118 -13.98 -10.71 5.75
N ILE A 119 -12.89 -10.99 6.44
CA ILE A 119 -12.52 -12.35 6.84
C ILE A 119 -13.62 -12.97 7.71
N LYS A 120 -14.11 -12.27 8.75
CA LYS A 120 -15.21 -12.75 9.61
C LYS A 120 -16.44 -13.17 8.81
N GLN A 121 -16.84 -12.36 7.84
CA GLN A 121 -18.05 -12.57 7.05
C GLN A 121 -17.89 -13.71 6.03
N TYR A 122 -16.76 -13.76 5.33
CA TYR A 122 -16.57 -14.59 4.14
C TYR A 122 -15.66 -15.80 4.32
N TRP A 123 -15.00 -15.97 5.47
CA TRP A 123 -14.24 -17.18 5.73
C TRP A 123 -15.16 -18.39 5.92
N LYS A 124 -15.10 -19.34 4.98
CA LYS A 124 -15.88 -20.58 4.98
C LYS A 124 -15.02 -21.85 5.01
N MET A 125 -13.70 -21.70 5.09
CA MET A 125 -12.75 -22.81 5.05
C MET A 125 -12.58 -23.48 6.42
N HIS A 126 -12.24 -24.76 6.42
CA HIS A 126 -11.95 -25.52 7.64
C HIS A 126 -10.57 -25.16 8.18
N GLY A 127 -10.53 -24.42 9.28
CA GLY A 127 -9.32 -23.90 9.91
C GLY A 127 -9.46 -22.41 10.18
N ARG A 128 -8.63 -21.89 11.08
CA ARG A 128 -8.65 -20.47 11.46
C ARG A 128 -7.81 -19.64 10.48
N PRO A 129 -8.29 -18.47 10.04
CA PRO A 129 -7.49 -17.56 9.23
C PRO A 129 -6.35 -16.97 10.06
N ILE A 130 -5.15 -16.87 9.49
CA ILE A 130 -4.02 -16.13 10.07
C ILE A 130 -3.88 -14.79 9.36
N PHE A 131 -4.09 -13.68 10.07
CA PHE A 131 -3.88 -12.34 9.56
C PHE A 131 -2.55 -11.78 10.07
N LEU A 132 -1.60 -11.54 9.16
CA LEU A 132 -0.33 -10.90 9.50
C LEU A 132 -0.47 -9.39 9.51
N VAL A 133 -0.11 -8.78 10.64
CA VAL A 133 0.00 -7.32 10.77
C VAL A 133 1.48 -6.97 10.76
N LEU A 134 1.92 -6.34 9.67
CA LEU A 134 3.29 -5.84 9.55
C LEU A 134 3.36 -4.41 10.10
N ILE A 135 4.20 -4.20 11.12
CA ILE A 135 4.41 -2.92 11.77
C ILE A 135 5.79 -2.40 11.38
N ARG A 136 5.80 -1.16 10.88
CA ARG A 136 7.00 -0.45 10.46
C ARG A 136 7.30 0.74 11.36
N GLU A 137 8.55 1.18 11.37
CA GLU A 137 8.97 2.33 12.15
C GLU A 137 8.26 3.62 11.73
N ASP A 138 7.93 3.77 10.44
CA ASP A 138 7.25 4.97 9.94
C ASP A 138 5.77 5.02 10.36
N ASN A 139 5.18 3.88 10.74
CA ASN A 139 3.84 3.83 11.31
C ASN A 139 3.82 4.48 12.70
N ILE A 140 4.86 4.27 13.52
CA ILE A 140 4.90 4.71 14.93
C ILE A 140 5.56 6.09 15.15
N ARG A 141 5.88 6.84 14.09
CA ARG A 141 6.52 8.17 14.19
C ARG A 141 5.51 9.31 14.26
N GLY A 142 5.79 10.30 15.12
CA GLY A 142 5.05 11.56 15.19
C GLY A 142 3.72 11.49 15.95
N SER A 143 2.82 12.45 15.67
CA SER A 143 1.56 12.65 16.39
C SER A 143 0.53 11.52 16.23
N ARG A 144 0.76 10.60 15.28
CA ARG A 144 -0.16 9.49 14.93
C ARG A 144 0.19 8.17 15.64
N PHE A 145 1.14 8.20 16.57
CA PHE A 145 1.53 7.03 17.36
C PHE A 145 0.39 6.49 18.24
N ASN A 146 -0.37 7.37 18.91
CA ASN A 146 -1.44 6.96 19.83
C ASN A 146 -2.52 6.11 19.13
N PRO A 147 -3.07 6.50 17.96
CA PRO A 147 -4.01 5.65 17.21
C PRO A 147 -3.52 4.22 16.93
N ILE A 148 -2.24 4.03 16.57
CA ILE A 148 -1.68 2.69 16.37
C ILE A 148 -1.60 1.95 17.68
N LEU A 149 -1.14 2.61 18.73
CA LEU A 149 -1.01 1.97 20.03
C LEU A 149 -2.38 1.50 20.54
N ASP A 150 -3.43 2.30 20.35
CA ASP A 150 -4.81 1.95 20.68
C ASP A 150 -5.29 0.72 19.88
N MET A 151 -4.97 0.66 18.58
CA MET A 151 -5.28 -0.51 17.75
C MET A 151 -4.52 -1.76 18.22
N LEU A 152 -3.23 -1.66 18.51
CA LEU A 152 -2.42 -2.78 19.02
C LEU A 152 -2.90 -3.25 20.40
N ALA A 153 -3.36 -2.33 21.24
CA ALA A 153 -4.00 -2.66 22.51
C ALA A 153 -5.36 -3.36 22.29
N ALA A 154 -6.14 -2.96 21.29
CA ALA A 154 -7.39 -3.62 20.93
C ALA A 154 -7.17 -5.06 20.44
N PHE A 155 -6.11 -5.30 19.65
CA PHE A 155 -5.65 -6.64 19.29
C PHE A 155 -5.39 -7.50 20.52
N LYS A 156 -4.64 -6.97 21.49
CA LYS A 156 -4.34 -7.67 22.76
C LYS A 156 -5.59 -7.95 23.59
N LYS A 157 -6.60 -7.06 23.55
CA LYS A 157 -7.90 -7.26 24.22
C LYS A 157 -8.79 -8.31 23.53
N GLY A 158 -8.44 -8.75 22.32
CA GLY A 158 -9.16 -9.80 21.60
C GLY A 158 -10.35 -9.31 20.78
N MET A 159 -10.52 -8.00 20.59
CA MET A 159 -11.60 -7.45 19.78
C MET A 159 -11.15 -6.21 18.99
N VAL A 160 -11.30 -6.25 17.67
CA VAL A 160 -10.95 -5.16 16.76
C VAL A 160 -12.08 -4.96 15.74
N GLY A 161 -12.66 -3.77 15.66
CA GLY A 161 -13.71 -3.47 14.69
C GLY A 161 -14.93 -4.41 14.76
N GLY A 162 -15.29 -4.90 15.95
CA GLY A 162 -16.38 -5.89 16.13
C GLY A 162 -16.04 -7.34 15.73
N VAL A 163 -14.76 -7.61 15.47
CA VAL A 163 -14.24 -8.95 15.13
C VAL A 163 -13.47 -9.51 16.32
N LYS A 164 -13.76 -10.75 16.70
CA LYS A 164 -13.00 -11.48 17.71
C LYS A 164 -11.65 -11.86 17.11
N VAL A 165 -10.56 -11.49 17.78
CA VAL A 165 -9.20 -11.76 17.36
C VAL A 165 -8.43 -12.49 18.45
N HIS A 166 -7.52 -13.37 18.05
CA HIS A 166 -6.60 -14.04 18.95
C HIS A 166 -5.17 -13.77 18.48
N VAL A 167 -4.40 -13.07 19.32
CA VAL A 167 -3.02 -12.70 19.02
C VAL A 167 -2.07 -13.69 19.69
N ASP A 168 -1.16 -14.27 18.93
CA ASP A 168 -0.12 -15.15 19.44
C ASP A 168 1.10 -15.16 18.49
N ARG A 169 2.15 -15.90 18.86
CA ARG A 169 3.30 -16.18 18.02
C ARG A 169 2.87 -17.03 16.84
N LEU A 170 3.43 -16.73 15.68
CA LEU A 170 3.09 -17.39 14.42
C LEU A 170 3.30 -18.92 14.49
N GLN A 171 4.33 -19.40 15.19
CA GLN A 171 4.57 -20.83 15.40
C GLN A 171 3.40 -21.53 16.12
N THR A 172 2.75 -20.85 17.08
CA THR A 172 1.58 -21.38 17.79
C THR A 172 0.37 -21.44 16.88
N LEU A 173 0.14 -20.36 16.11
CA LEU A 173 -1.04 -20.18 15.27
C LEU A 173 -1.13 -21.19 14.11
N ILE A 174 0.01 -21.71 13.64
CA ILE A 174 0.08 -22.61 12.48
C ILE A 174 -0.72 -23.91 12.68
N SER A 175 -0.79 -24.41 13.91
CA SER A 175 -1.45 -25.69 14.23
C SER A 175 -2.94 -25.72 13.88
N GLY A 176 -3.62 -24.57 13.95
CA GLY A 176 -5.07 -24.45 13.72
C GLY A 176 -5.45 -23.82 12.38
N ALA A 177 -4.48 -23.55 11.50
CA ALA A 177 -4.67 -22.74 10.31
C ALA A 177 -4.85 -23.57 9.03
N VAL A 178 -5.46 -22.94 8.02
CA VAL A 178 -5.60 -23.55 6.68
C VAL A 178 -4.25 -23.59 5.99
N VAL A 179 -3.88 -24.76 5.49
CA VAL A 179 -2.66 -24.97 4.69
C VAL A 179 -3.04 -25.30 3.26
N GLU A 180 -2.50 -24.53 2.32
CA GLU A 180 -2.65 -24.73 0.87
C GLU A 180 -1.32 -25.15 0.25
N GLN A 181 -1.33 -26.23 -0.53
CA GLN A 181 -0.13 -26.76 -1.19
C GLN A 181 -0.11 -26.29 -2.64
N LEU A 182 0.98 -25.63 -3.05
CA LEU A 182 1.17 -25.16 -4.44
C LEU A 182 2.09 -26.11 -5.21
N ASP A 183 1.64 -27.36 -5.39
CA ASP A 183 2.44 -28.41 -6.04
C ASP A 183 2.63 -28.19 -7.55
N PHE A 184 1.81 -27.36 -8.19
CA PHE A 184 1.91 -27.05 -9.62
C PHE A 184 3.23 -26.37 -10.02
N LEU A 185 3.92 -25.73 -9.07
CA LEU A 185 5.26 -25.15 -9.30
C LEU A 185 6.34 -26.19 -9.57
N ARG A 186 6.08 -27.47 -9.26
CA ARG A 186 7.00 -28.58 -9.56
C ARG A 186 6.78 -29.19 -10.95
N ILE A 187 5.68 -28.82 -11.63
CA ILE A 187 5.20 -29.48 -12.84
C ILE A 187 5.68 -28.75 -14.11
N SER A 188 6.06 -27.48 -14.00
CA SER A 188 6.62 -26.72 -15.12
C SER A 188 8.05 -27.19 -15.41
N ASP A 189 8.25 -27.91 -16.52
CA ASP A 189 9.53 -28.35 -17.08
C ASP A 189 10.47 -27.19 -17.51
N THR A 190 10.15 -25.94 -17.14
CA THR A 190 10.97 -24.75 -17.41
C THR A 190 12.24 -24.75 -16.56
N GLU A 191 13.39 -24.51 -17.20
CA GLU A 191 14.75 -24.74 -16.69
C GLU A 191 15.17 -23.91 -15.46
N GLU A 192 14.38 -22.93 -15.01
CA GLU A 192 14.64 -22.18 -13.77
C GLU A 192 13.37 -21.99 -12.93
N LEU A 193 13.44 -22.41 -11.66
CA LEU A 193 12.38 -22.14 -10.69
C LEU A 193 12.33 -20.63 -10.40
N PRO A 194 11.13 -20.04 -10.25
CA PRO A 194 11.02 -18.64 -9.88
C PRO A 194 11.69 -18.37 -8.52
N GLU A 195 12.52 -17.34 -8.48
CA GLU A 195 13.11 -16.86 -7.23
C GLU A 195 12.08 -15.99 -6.48
N PHE A 196 11.77 -16.40 -5.26
CA PHE A 196 10.85 -15.69 -4.37
C PHE A 196 11.61 -14.92 -3.30
N LYS A 197 11.15 -13.69 -3.03
CA LYS A 197 11.76 -12.83 -2.02
C LYS A 197 11.02 -12.92 -0.69
N SER A 198 11.72 -13.38 0.34
CA SER A 198 11.22 -13.29 1.72
C SER A 198 11.32 -11.84 2.20
N PHE A 199 10.40 -11.44 3.07
CA PHE A 199 10.51 -10.22 3.82
C PHE A 199 11.64 -10.35 4.83
N GLU A 200 12.64 -9.48 4.72
CA GLU A 200 13.83 -9.47 5.55
C GLU A 200 13.69 -8.48 6.70
N GLU A 201 14.40 -8.77 7.79
CA GLU A 201 14.48 -7.84 8.92
C GLU A 201 15.30 -6.60 8.53
N LEU A 202 14.76 -5.42 8.83
CA LEU A 202 15.41 -4.15 8.57
C LEU A 202 16.62 -3.95 9.49
N GLU A 203 17.81 -4.08 8.92
CA GLU A 203 19.06 -3.74 9.62
C GLU A 203 19.28 -2.22 9.62
N LEU A 204 19.21 -1.61 10.80
CA LEU A 204 19.57 -0.20 10.97
C LEU A 204 21.03 -0.06 11.41
N PRO A 205 21.73 1.04 11.07
CA PRO A 205 23.03 1.34 11.64
C PRO A 205 22.93 1.36 13.17
N LYS A 206 23.87 0.68 13.86
CA LYS A 206 23.92 0.45 15.33
C LYS A 206 23.75 1.71 16.20
N HIS A 207 23.85 2.91 15.62
CA HIS A 207 23.76 4.20 16.33
C HIS A 207 22.50 5.02 16.02
N SER A 208 21.60 4.52 15.17
CA SER A 208 20.31 5.18 15.01
C SER A 208 19.49 4.96 16.29
N LYS A 209 19.10 6.04 16.96
CA LYS A 209 18.16 6.00 18.10
C LYS A 209 16.75 6.26 17.58
N VAL A 210 15.74 5.51 18.04
CA VAL A 210 14.36 6.03 17.98
C VAL A 210 14.39 7.22 18.93
N LYS A 211 14.38 8.44 18.41
CA LYS A 211 14.11 9.58 19.29
C LYS A 211 12.69 9.38 19.80
N ARG A 212 12.52 9.18 21.11
CA ARG A 212 11.27 9.52 21.81
C ARG A 212 11.05 11.00 21.52
N GLN A 213 10.39 11.31 20.42
CA GLN A 213 9.90 12.66 20.22
C GLN A 213 8.74 12.78 21.20
N SER A 214 8.95 13.61 22.21
CA SER A 214 7.87 14.14 23.01
C SER A 214 6.78 14.64 22.06
N SER A 215 5.53 14.56 22.52
CA SER A 215 4.34 15.15 21.90
C SER A 215 4.43 16.69 21.89
N ALA A 216 5.53 17.25 21.39
CA ALA A 216 5.67 18.63 21.01
C ALA A 216 5.06 18.77 19.61
N ALA A 217 4.06 19.64 19.53
CA ALA A 217 3.34 19.97 18.32
C ALA A 217 4.29 20.44 17.20
N SER A 218 3.95 20.02 15.97
CA SER A 218 4.13 20.78 14.71
C SER A 218 5.42 21.61 14.57
N ALA A 219 6.47 21.00 14.03
CA ALA A 219 7.65 21.73 13.54
C ALA A 219 8.19 21.34 12.14
N PRO A 220 7.57 20.49 11.28
CA PRO A 220 8.09 20.31 9.92
C PRO A 220 7.45 21.22 8.86
N GLU A 221 6.30 21.87 9.14
CA GLU A 221 5.54 22.59 8.11
C GLU A 221 6.21 23.88 7.60
N LEU A 222 7.04 24.52 8.43
CA LEU A 222 7.73 25.77 8.07
C LEU A 222 9.03 25.54 7.26
N GLU A 223 9.66 24.38 7.32
CA GLU A 223 10.97 24.12 6.69
C GLU A 223 10.89 23.62 5.23
N GLN A 224 9.69 23.52 4.64
CA GLN A 224 9.47 22.81 3.36
C GLN A 224 8.62 23.55 2.34
N GLN A 225 8.42 24.86 2.51
CA GLN A 225 7.97 25.69 1.39
C GLN A 225 9.03 25.61 0.28
N SER A 226 8.59 25.29 -0.92
CA SER A 226 9.48 25.20 -2.07
C SER A 226 10.03 26.59 -2.39
N ASP A 227 11.35 26.71 -2.47
CA ASP A 227 12.06 27.87 -3.00
C ASP A 227 12.03 27.94 -4.54
N VAL A 228 11.44 26.94 -5.18
CA VAL A 228 11.35 26.80 -6.65
C VAL A 228 9.92 27.04 -7.09
N VAL A 229 9.72 28.04 -7.96
CA VAL A 229 8.45 28.29 -8.64
C VAL A 229 8.49 27.74 -10.07
N VAL A 230 7.48 26.98 -10.47
CA VAL A 230 7.42 26.32 -11.79
C VAL A 230 7.61 27.33 -12.93
N THR A 231 6.97 28.49 -12.86
CA THR A 231 6.99 29.52 -13.91
C THR A 231 8.38 30.09 -14.16
N GLU A 232 9.19 30.23 -13.11
CA GLU A 232 10.56 30.77 -13.19
C GLU A 232 11.55 29.74 -13.76
N TRP A 233 11.36 28.46 -13.42
CA TRP A 233 12.31 27.40 -13.76
C TRP A 233 11.98 26.66 -15.06
N LYS A 234 10.74 26.79 -15.57
CA LYS A 234 10.28 26.10 -16.79
C LYS A 234 11.16 26.39 -18.02
N ASN A 235 11.65 27.61 -18.15
CA ASN A 235 12.43 28.06 -19.30
C ASN A 235 13.95 28.00 -19.08
N LYS A 236 14.40 27.61 -17.88
CA LYS A 236 15.84 27.50 -17.59
C LYS A 236 16.46 26.30 -18.30
N PRO A 237 17.74 26.39 -18.70
CA PRO A 237 18.41 25.32 -19.42
C PRO A 237 18.60 24.08 -18.53
N THR A 238 18.72 22.90 -19.16
CA THR A 238 18.77 21.61 -18.45
C THR A 238 19.86 21.51 -17.40
N HIS A 239 21.04 22.06 -17.69
CA HIS A 239 22.17 22.02 -16.78
C HIS A 239 21.93 22.82 -15.49
N GLU A 240 21.25 23.97 -15.54
CA GLU A 240 20.90 24.75 -14.35
C GLU A 240 19.90 24.00 -13.46
N ILE A 241 18.92 23.34 -14.08
CA ILE A 241 17.92 22.55 -13.36
C ILE A 241 18.61 21.37 -12.64
N LEU A 242 19.53 20.68 -13.32
CA LEU A 242 20.30 19.58 -12.74
C LEU A 242 21.22 20.05 -11.61
N GLN A 243 21.87 21.20 -11.78
CA GLN A 243 22.71 21.79 -10.73
C GLN A 243 21.86 22.10 -9.48
N LYS A 244 20.74 22.82 -9.65
CA LYS A 244 19.84 23.12 -8.53
C LYS A 244 19.27 21.85 -7.90
N LEU A 245 18.95 20.83 -8.69
CA LEU A 245 18.45 19.55 -8.18
C LEU A 245 19.48 18.87 -7.28
N ASN A 246 20.76 18.87 -7.67
CA ASN A 246 21.86 18.29 -6.90
C ASN A 246 22.17 19.09 -5.62
N ASP A 247 22.01 20.41 -5.65
CA ASP A 247 22.26 21.28 -4.50
C ASP A 247 21.06 21.36 -3.53
N CYS A 248 19.87 20.95 -3.96
CA CYS A 248 18.65 21.10 -3.20
C CYS A 248 18.42 19.93 -2.25
N ASN A 249 18.19 20.22 -0.96
CA ASN A 249 17.78 19.23 0.05
C ASN A 249 16.25 19.21 0.30
N CYS A 250 15.51 20.16 -0.27
CA CYS A 250 14.06 20.27 -0.10
C CYS A 250 13.32 19.36 -1.08
N LEU A 251 12.58 18.38 -0.55
CA LEU A 251 11.85 17.40 -1.36
C LEU A 251 10.76 18.06 -2.23
N ALA A 252 10.15 19.15 -1.76
CA ALA A 252 9.15 19.89 -2.54
C ALA A 252 9.76 20.50 -3.80
N SER A 253 10.91 21.18 -3.65
CA SER A 253 11.65 21.77 -4.77
C SER A 253 12.20 20.70 -5.72
N GLN A 254 12.72 19.58 -5.19
CA GLN A 254 13.15 18.44 -6.00
C GLN A 254 12.00 17.90 -6.86
N ALA A 255 10.81 17.71 -6.29
CA ALA A 255 9.64 17.22 -7.03
C ALA A 255 9.22 18.18 -8.16
N ILE A 256 9.32 19.50 -7.94
CA ILE A 256 9.03 20.51 -8.96
C ILE A 256 10.05 20.45 -10.11
N LEU A 257 11.35 20.46 -9.79
CA LEU A 257 12.43 20.41 -10.78
C LEU A 257 12.37 19.11 -11.60
N LEU A 258 12.13 17.98 -10.94
CA LEU A 258 11.96 16.68 -11.60
C LEU A 258 10.71 16.65 -12.49
N GLY A 259 9.62 17.29 -12.09
CA GLY A 259 8.44 17.44 -12.94
C GLY A 259 8.72 18.24 -14.22
N ILE A 260 9.55 19.28 -14.14
CA ILE A 260 10.01 20.05 -15.31
C ILE A 260 10.90 19.17 -16.20
N LEU A 261 11.86 18.44 -15.61
CA LEU A 261 12.73 17.52 -16.36
C LEU A 261 11.93 16.41 -17.04
N LEU A 262 10.95 15.82 -16.36
CA LEU A 262 10.11 14.76 -16.89
C LEU A 262 9.35 15.23 -18.14
N LYS A 263 8.79 16.44 -18.10
CA LYS A 263 8.06 17.02 -19.24
C LYS A 263 8.98 17.41 -20.40
N ARG A 264 10.23 17.79 -20.13
CA ARG A 264 11.18 18.26 -21.16
C ARG A 264 11.98 17.12 -21.81
N GLU A 265 12.55 16.23 -21.01
CA GLU A 265 13.51 15.21 -21.45
C GLU A 265 12.92 13.79 -21.43
N GLY A 266 11.79 13.58 -20.74
CA GLY A 266 11.16 12.29 -20.58
C GLY A 266 11.66 11.47 -19.38
N PRO A 267 11.02 10.32 -19.10
CA PRO A 267 11.24 9.51 -17.89
C PRO A 267 12.63 8.86 -17.83
N ASN A 268 13.16 8.46 -18.98
CA ASN A 268 14.43 7.72 -19.10
C ASN A 268 15.67 8.62 -19.15
N PHE A 269 15.49 9.93 -19.05
CA PHE A 269 16.61 10.86 -19.04
C PHE A 269 17.51 10.59 -17.83
N ILE A 270 18.82 10.43 -18.07
CA ILE A 270 19.77 10.09 -17.02
C ILE A 270 20.21 11.35 -16.30
N THR A 271 19.85 11.44 -15.02
CA THR A 271 20.39 12.43 -14.10
C THR A 271 21.66 11.89 -13.45
N LYS A 272 22.74 12.67 -13.49
CA LYS A 272 23.97 12.35 -12.75
C LYS A 272 23.80 12.83 -11.31
N GLU A 273 23.51 11.90 -10.40
CA GLU A 273 23.47 12.18 -8.96
C GLU A 273 24.72 11.57 -8.31
N GLY A 274 25.74 12.40 -8.08
CA GLY A 274 27.03 11.92 -7.58
C GLY A 274 27.70 10.92 -8.54
N LYS A 275 28.02 9.72 -8.05
CA LYS A 275 28.72 8.65 -8.80
C LYS A 275 27.80 7.63 -9.50
N SER A 276 26.47 7.71 -9.30
CA SER A 276 25.52 6.76 -9.89
C SER A 276 24.64 7.44 -10.94
N SER A 277 24.50 6.80 -12.10
CA SER A 277 23.51 7.20 -13.12
C SER A 277 22.13 6.73 -12.68
N CYS A 278 21.16 7.64 -12.56
CA CYS A 278 19.77 7.31 -12.25
C CYS A 278 18.83 8.02 -13.22
N THR A 279 17.74 7.37 -13.61
CA THR A 279 16.75 8.01 -14.49
C THR A 279 15.94 9.06 -13.73
N VAL A 280 15.28 9.98 -14.45
CA VAL A 280 14.33 10.93 -13.85
C VAL A 280 13.24 10.17 -13.08
N SER A 281 12.72 9.08 -13.65
CA SER A 281 11.74 8.22 -12.96
C SER A 281 12.27 7.63 -11.66
N ASP A 282 13.50 7.10 -11.64
CA ASP A 282 14.12 6.56 -10.41
C ASP A 282 14.33 7.65 -9.35
N HIS A 283 14.66 8.87 -9.78
CA HIS A 283 14.80 10.00 -8.87
C HIS A 283 13.44 10.42 -8.29
N ILE A 284 12.39 10.50 -9.10
CA ILE A 284 11.03 10.78 -8.62
C ILE A 284 10.57 9.70 -7.64
N GLU A 285 10.82 8.42 -7.93
CA GLU A 285 10.50 7.30 -7.04
C GLU A 285 11.23 7.40 -5.69
N ARG A 286 12.49 7.86 -5.68
CA ARG A 286 13.22 8.13 -4.43
C ARG A 286 12.65 9.33 -3.66
N VAL A 287 12.31 10.42 -4.34
CA VAL A 287 11.64 11.58 -3.72
C VAL A 287 10.30 11.15 -3.12
N TYR A 288 9.52 10.37 -3.87
CA TYR A 288 8.25 9.81 -3.45
C TYR A 288 8.38 9.00 -2.13
N ARG A 289 9.31 8.04 -2.07
CA ARG A 289 9.55 7.23 -0.86
C ARG A 289 10.03 8.08 0.32
N ARG A 290 10.98 9.01 0.09
CA ARG A 290 11.51 9.90 1.14
C ARG A 290 10.43 10.83 1.68
N ALA A 291 9.64 11.44 0.80
CA ALA A 291 8.51 12.31 1.16
C ALA A 291 7.47 11.55 1.98
N GLY A 292 7.19 10.30 1.59
CA GLY A 292 6.31 9.38 2.29
C GLY A 292 6.74 9.10 3.73
N SER A 293 8.02 8.74 3.93
CA SER A 293 8.58 8.50 5.27
C SER A 293 8.54 9.74 6.19
N LYS A 294 8.55 10.93 5.59
CA LYS A 294 8.45 12.23 6.27
C LYS A 294 7.02 12.76 6.35
N LYS A 295 6.03 12.04 5.81
CA LYS A 295 4.59 12.39 5.76
C LYS A 295 4.31 13.72 5.04
N LEU A 296 5.07 14.01 3.97
CA LEU A 296 4.94 15.23 3.16
C LEU A 296 3.90 15.06 2.06
N TRP A 297 2.62 14.97 2.44
CA TRP A 297 1.54 14.51 1.56
C TRP A 297 1.41 15.29 0.25
N SER A 298 1.67 16.60 0.27
CA SER A 298 1.68 17.43 -0.94
C SER A 298 2.75 16.97 -1.95
N VAL A 299 3.95 16.68 -1.47
CA VAL A 299 5.08 16.21 -2.28
C VAL A 299 4.86 14.77 -2.75
N VAL A 300 4.32 13.92 -1.85
CA VAL A 300 3.95 12.53 -2.17
C VAL A 300 2.92 12.48 -3.29
N ARG A 301 1.84 13.26 -3.20
CA ARG A 301 0.82 13.37 -4.25
C ARG A 301 1.40 13.84 -5.58
N ARG A 302 2.27 14.86 -5.56
CA ARG A 302 2.93 15.35 -6.78
C ARG A 302 3.79 14.26 -7.41
N ALA A 303 4.66 13.62 -6.63
CA ALA A 303 5.55 12.57 -7.14
C ALA A 303 4.77 11.35 -7.66
N ALA A 304 3.69 10.93 -6.96
CA ALA A 304 2.80 9.87 -7.42
C ALA A 304 2.10 10.23 -8.74
N SER A 305 1.72 11.50 -8.91
CA SER A 305 1.13 12.00 -10.14
C SER A 305 2.12 11.97 -11.31
N LEU A 306 3.34 12.46 -11.09
CA LEU A 306 4.41 12.44 -12.09
C LEU A 306 4.74 11.02 -12.55
N LEU A 307 4.66 10.03 -11.65
CA LEU A 307 4.85 8.62 -11.97
C LEU A 307 3.60 7.93 -12.54
N SER A 308 2.48 8.65 -12.65
CA SER A 308 1.18 8.13 -13.08
C SER A 308 0.75 6.87 -12.31
N LYS A 309 0.98 6.87 -10.98
CA LYS A 309 0.64 5.75 -10.07
C LYS A 309 -0.88 5.62 -9.87
N VAL A 310 -1.38 4.41 -9.99
CA VAL A 310 -2.79 4.09 -9.69
C VAL A 310 -2.85 3.06 -8.58
N VAL A 311 -3.76 3.25 -7.64
CA VAL A 311 -4.01 2.33 -6.54
C VAL A 311 -4.91 1.16 -6.97
N ASP A 312 -4.53 -0.06 -6.60
CA ASP A 312 -5.22 -1.29 -7.03
C ASP A 312 -6.68 -1.37 -6.55
N SER A 313 -6.97 -0.80 -5.38
CA SER A 313 -8.32 -0.78 -4.79
C SER A 313 -9.27 0.21 -5.47
N LEU A 314 -8.80 1.01 -6.43
CA LEU A 314 -9.63 2.02 -7.08
C LEU A 314 -10.79 1.42 -7.88
N ALA A 315 -10.51 0.44 -8.74
CA ALA A 315 -11.56 -0.20 -9.54
C ALA A 315 -12.60 -0.94 -8.68
N PRO A 316 -12.19 -1.71 -7.64
CA PRO A 316 -13.13 -2.23 -6.63
C PRO A 316 -13.94 -1.14 -5.92
N SER A 317 -13.31 -0.02 -5.54
CA SER A 317 -14.00 1.08 -4.83
C SER A 317 -15.06 1.75 -5.70
N ILE A 318 -14.77 1.99 -6.97
CA ILE A 318 -15.75 2.45 -7.97
C ILE A 318 -16.89 1.43 -8.07
N THR A 319 -16.55 0.14 -8.17
CA THR A 319 -17.54 -0.94 -8.28
C THR A 319 -18.48 -0.97 -7.06
N ASN A 320 -17.97 -0.76 -5.84
CA ASN A 320 -18.80 -0.67 -4.64
C ASN A 320 -19.84 0.45 -4.73
N VAL A 321 -19.47 1.61 -5.27
CA VAL A 321 -20.41 2.71 -5.50
C VAL A 321 -21.47 2.33 -6.55
N LEU A 322 -21.04 1.70 -7.65
CA LEU A 322 -21.94 1.29 -8.73
C LEU A 322 -22.96 0.23 -8.31
N VAL A 323 -22.55 -0.77 -7.52
CA VAL A 323 -23.44 -1.84 -7.02
C VAL A 323 -24.55 -1.29 -6.11
N GLN A 324 -24.31 -0.15 -5.46
CA GLN A 324 -25.31 0.56 -4.66
C GLN A 324 -26.24 1.46 -5.51
N GLY A 325 -26.21 1.29 -6.83
CA GLY A 325 -27.05 2.01 -7.79
C GLY A 325 -26.68 3.48 -7.93
N LYS A 326 -25.43 3.86 -7.61
CA LYS A 326 -24.93 5.23 -7.71
C LYS A 326 -23.94 5.35 -8.86
N GLN A 327 -23.78 6.56 -9.40
CA GLN A 327 -22.77 6.88 -10.42
C GLN A 327 -21.60 7.65 -9.79
N VAL A 328 -20.39 7.48 -10.33
CA VAL A 328 -19.20 8.24 -9.93
C VAL A 328 -18.78 9.14 -11.08
N THR A 329 -18.31 10.35 -10.77
CA THR A 329 -17.80 11.28 -11.78
C THR A 329 -16.39 11.69 -11.46
N LEU A 330 -15.49 11.56 -12.44
CA LEU A 330 -14.08 11.97 -12.33
C LEU A 330 -13.79 13.07 -13.34
N GLY A 331 -13.07 14.10 -12.92
CA GLY A 331 -12.76 15.27 -13.76
C GLY A 331 -12.61 16.51 -12.89
N ALA A 332 -12.26 17.64 -13.49
CA ALA A 332 -12.13 18.90 -12.76
C ALA A 332 -13.39 19.75 -12.90
N PHE A 333 -13.87 20.34 -11.81
CA PHE A 333 -15.02 21.25 -11.81
C PHE A 333 -14.86 22.36 -12.87
N GLY A 334 -15.88 22.53 -13.70
CA GLY A 334 -15.89 23.50 -14.79
C GLY A 334 -15.15 23.05 -16.06
N HIS A 335 -14.61 21.83 -16.09
CA HIS A 335 -13.95 21.21 -17.24
C HIS A 335 -14.65 19.90 -17.63
N GLU A 336 -14.03 19.12 -18.52
CA GLU A 336 -14.54 17.82 -18.92
C GLU A 336 -14.57 16.84 -17.74
N GLU A 337 -15.77 16.30 -17.47
CA GLU A 337 -16.03 15.28 -16.47
C GLU A 337 -16.47 13.98 -17.16
N GLU A 338 -15.96 12.84 -16.67
CA GLU A 338 -16.35 11.52 -17.12
C GLU A 338 -17.31 10.88 -16.13
N VAL A 339 -18.49 10.45 -16.62
CA VAL A 339 -19.49 9.75 -15.80
C VAL A 339 -19.26 8.25 -15.89
N ILE A 340 -18.87 7.64 -14.78
CA ILE A 340 -18.72 6.20 -14.64
C ILE A 340 -20.03 5.63 -14.14
N SER A 341 -20.70 4.86 -15.00
CA SER A 341 -21.98 4.20 -14.71
C SER A 341 -21.93 2.67 -14.82
N ASN A 342 -20.79 2.12 -15.26
CA ASN A 342 -20.52 0.69 -15.36
C ASN A 342 -19.07 0.40 -14.92
N PRO A 343 -18.76 -0.83 -14.45
CA PRO A 343 -17.40 -1.18 -14.09
C PRO A 343 -16.45 -1.00 -15.29
N LEU A 344 -15.28 -0.43 -15.03
CA LEU A 344 -14.24 -0.16 -16.02
C LEU A 344 -12.96 -0.91 -15.65
N SER A 345 -12.12 -1.19 -16.65
CA SER A 345 -10.82 -1.79 -16.40
C SER A 345 -9.86 -0.78 -15.74
N PRO A 346 -8.89 -1.22 -14.93
CA PRO A 346 -7.91 -0.33 -14.28
C PRO A 346 -7.18 0.60 -15.27
N ARG A 347 -6.89 0.11 -16.48
CA ARG A 347 -6.25 0.91 -17.54
C ARG A 347 -7.14 2.06 -18.02
N VAL A 348 -8.44 1.82 -18.19
CA VAL A 348 -9.40 2.87 -18.59
C VAL A 348 -9.53 3.90 -17.48
N ILE A 349 -9.66 3.46 -16.23
CA ILE A 349 -9.75 4.35 -15.06
C ILE A 349 -8.47 5.22 -14.93
N LYS A 350 -7.28 4.62 -15.12
CA LYS A 350 -6.01 5.34 -15.15
C LYS A 350 -6.02 6.47 -16.19
N ASN A 351 -6.47 6.17 -17.40
CA ASN A 351 -6.53 7.15 -18.47
C ASN A 351 -7.50 8.29 -18.13
N ILE A 352 -8.68 8.00 -17.58
CA ILE A 352 -9.64 9.02 -17.16
C ILE A 352 -9.00 9.96 -16.13
N ILE A 353 -8.38 9.40 -15.08
CA ILE A 353 -7.77 10.18 -14.01
C ILE A 353 -6.69 11.13 -14.53
N TYR A 354 -5.73 10.59 -15.29
CA TYR A 354 -4.58 11.40 -15.69
C TYR A 354 -4.85 12.31 -16.88
N TYR A 355 -5.93 12.06 -17.65
CA TYR A 355 -6.32 12.91 -18.77
C TYR A 355 -7.36 13.98 -18.37
N LYS A 356 -8.32 13.65 -17.52
CA LYS A 356 -9.45 14.55 -17.16
C LYS A 356 -9.25 15.29 -15.84
N CYS A 357 -8.52 14.71 -14.89
CA CYS A 357 -8.35 15.30 -13.55
C CYS A 357 -7.04 16.10 -13.40
N ASN A 358 -6.14 16.09 -14.39
CA ASN A 358 -4.84 16.76 -14.33
C ASN A 358 -4.83 18.05 -15.16
N THR A 359 -5.77 18.96 -14.90
CA THR A 359 -5.94 20.18 -15.71
C THR A 359 -5.20 21.38 -15.14
N HIS A 360 -5.22 21.57 -13.81
CA HIS A 360 -4.63 22.74 -13.13
C HIS A 360 -3.46 22.32 -12.26
N ASP A 361 -3.68 21.32 -11.41
CA ASP A 361 -2.69 20.79 -10.49
C ASP A 361 -2.54 19.28 -10.66
N GLU A 362 -1.30 18.84 -10.90
CA GLU A 362 -0.93 17.42 -11.00
C GLU A 362 -1.41 16.60 -9.81
N ARG A 363 -1.53 17.22 -8.63
CA ARG A 363 -1.98 16.54 -7.40
C ARG A 363 -3.46 16.14 -7.44
N GLU A 364 -4.30 16.79 -8.25
CA GLU A 364 -5.76 16.53 -8.32
C GLU A 364 -6.04 15.10 -8.77
N ALA A 365 -5.33 14.60 -9.78
CA ALA A 365 -5.44 13.22 -10.25
C ALA A 365 -5.24 12.18 -9.12
N VAL A 366 -4.34 12.48 -8.18
CA VAL A 366 -4.08 11.60 -7.04
C VAL A 366 -5.13 11.82 -5.96
N LEU A 367 -5.51 13.06 -5.68
CA LEU A 367 -6.54 13.41 -4.69
C LEU A 367 -7.89 12.75 -5.01
N GLN A 368 -8.31 12.74 -6.27
CA GLN A 368 -9.56 12.10 -6.68
C GLN A 368 -9.54 10.59 -6.46
N GLN A 369 -8.38 9.92 -6.63
CA GLN A 369 -8.24 8.51 -6.27
C GLN A 369 -8.49 8.29 -4.78
N GLU A 370 -7.94 9.15 -3.91
CA GLU A 370 -8.15 9.10 -2.46
C GLU A 370 -9.63 9.20 -2.12
N LEU A 371 -10.30 10.21 -2.66
CA LEU A 371 -11.73 10.46 -2.42
C LEU A 371 -12.60 9.30 -2.87
N VAL A 372 -12.33 8.74 -4.06
CA VAL A 372 -13.07 7.57 -4.57
C VAL A 372 -12.91 6.36 -3.66
N ILE A 373 -11.69 6.09 -3.17
CA ILE A 373 -11.46 4.98 -2.24
C ILE A 373 -12.26 5.19 -0.96
N HIS A 374 -12.17 6.37 -0.35
CA HIS A 374 -12.89 6.67 0.89
C HIS A 374 -14.40 6.60 0.69
N ILE A 375 -14.94 7.15 -0.39
CA ILE A 375 -16.38 7.10 -0.70
C ILE A 375 -16.82 5.66 -0.95
N GLY A 376 -16.07 4.90 -1.74
CA GLY A 376 -16.32 3.49 -1.98
C GLY A 376 -16.30 2.66 -0.70
N TRP A 377 -15.49 3.07 0.27
CA TRP A 377 -15.48 2.49 1.62
C TRP A 377 -16.72 2.86 2.43
N ILE A 378 -17.05 4.16 2.56
CA ILE A 378 -18.18 4.61 3.38
C ILE A 378 -19.48 4.00 2.84
N ILE A 379 -19.70 4.00 1.52
CA ILE A 379 -20.95 3.50 0.93
C ILE A 379 -21.11 1.98 1.09
N SER A 380 -20.02 1.24 1.19
CA SER A 380 -20.06 -0.22 1.41
C SER A 380 -20.47 -0.56 2.85
N ASN A 381 -20.05 0.26 3.81
CA ASN A 381 -20.27 -0.01 5.24
C ASN A 381 -21.53 0.67 5.79
N ASN A 382 -21.86 1.86 5.28
CA ASN A 382 -22.97 2.70 5.75
C ASN A 382 -23.75 3.22 4.52
N PRO A 383 -24.39 2.33 3.73
CA PRO A 383 -25.07 2.71 2.50
C PRO A 383 -26.20 3.74 2.74
N GLU A 384 -26.79 3.74 3.93
CA GLU A 384 -27.85 4.66 4.35
C GLU A 384 -27.43 6.13 4.32
N LEU A 385 -26.13 6.43 4.49
CA LEU A 385 -25.60 7.80 4.39
C LEU A 385 -25.73 8.39 2.98
N PHE A 386 -25.92 7.53 1.96
CA PHE A 386 -26.03 7.92 0.56
C PHE A 386 -27.47 7.74 0.02
N ASN A 387 -28.45 7.60 0.91
CA ASN A 387 -29.86 7.57 0.51
C ASN A 387 -30.27 8.89 -0.16
N GLY A 388 -31.03 8.80 -1.25
CA GLY A 388 -31.44 9.96 -2.06
C GLY A 388 -30.37 10.52 -3.00
N MET A 389 -29.09 10.13 -2.86
CA MET A 389 -28.05 10.49 -3.82
C MET A 389 -28.12 9.57 -5.04
N LEU A 390 -27.95 10.08 -6.26
CA LEU A 390 -27.86 9.26 -7.49
C LEU A 390 -26.46 9.26 -8.09
N LYS A 391 -25.75 10.39 -7.96
CA LYS A 391 -24.45 10.63 -8.57
C LYS A 391 -23.54 11.30 -7.56
N ILE A 392 -22.31 10.79 -7.45
CA ILE A 392 -21.26 11.34 -6.61
C ILE A 392 -20.23 11.98 -7.55
N ARG A 393 -20.06 13.29 -7.44
CA ARG A 393 -19.07 14.06 -8.20
C ARG A 393 -17.84 14.24 -7.33
N ILE A 394 -16.68 13.79 -7.81
CA ILE A 394 -15.46 13.74 -7.00
C ILE A 394 -14.65 15.03 -7.10
N GLY A 395 -14.56 15.62 -8.30
CA GLY A 395 -13.77 16.83 -8.55
C GLY A 395 -14.58 18.04 -8.99
#